data_AF-A0A9X1GF09-F1
#
_entry.id   AF-A0A9X1GF09-F1
#
_cell.length_a   1.000
_cell.length_b   1.000
_cell.length_c   1.000
_cell.angle_alpha   90.00
_cell.angle_beta   90.00
_cell.angle_gamma   90.00
#
_symmetry.space_group_name_H-M   'P 1'
#
loop_
_entity.id
_entity.type
_entity.pdbx_description
1 polymer ?
#
loop_
_entity_poly.entity_id
_entity_poly.type
_entity_poly.pdbx_seq_one_letter_code
_entity_poly.pdbx_strand_id
1 'polypeptide(L)' 'MELSKRTKRLEPSVTLAAAAKAKALKAKGRDVLSLTVGEPDFATPENIQEAAIEAIR' A
#
# COMPACT_ATOMS: atom_id res chain seq x y z
N MET A 1 18.91 -14.20 -16.08
CA MET A 1 18.33 -14.74 -14.83
C MET A 1 16.96 -15.31 -15.16
N GLU A 2 16.70 -16.56 -14.79
CA GLU A 2 15.38 -17.17 -14.98
C GLU A 2 14.65 -17.28 -13.63
N LEU A 3 13.41 -16.78 -13.58
CA LEU A 3 12.58 -16.83 -12.37
C LEU A 3 12.02 -18.24 -12.14
N SER A 4 11.82 -18.60 -10.87
CA SER A 4 11.27 -19.90 -10.47
C SER A 4 9.90 -20.18 -11.11
N LYS A 5 9.60 -21.46 -11.38
CA LYS A 5 8.30 -21.88 -11.95
C LYS A 5 7.11 -21.51 -11.06
N ARG A 6 7.31 -21.39 -9.74
CA ARG A 6 6.26 -21.02 -8.79
C ARG A 6 5.82 -19.56 -8.97
N THR A 7 6.78 -18.65 -9.17
CA THR A 7 6.51 -17.23 -9.41
C THR A 7 5.71 -17.01 -10.70
N LYS A 8 6.01 -17.79 -11.75
CA LYS A 8 5.30 -17.71 -13.04
C LYS A 8 3.81 -18.07 -12.97
N ARG A 9 3.35 -18.70 -11.88
CA ARG A 9 1.93 -19.06 -11.66
C ARG A 9 1.16 -18.06 -10.79
N LEU A 10 1.82 -17.05 -10.27
CA LEU A 10 1.17 -16.06 -9.42
C LEU A 10 0.37 -15.10 -10.30
N GLU A 11 -0.93 -15.03 -10.07
CA GLU A 11 -1.77 -14.08 -10.79
C GLU A 11 -1.52 -12.65 -10.30
N PRO A 12 -1.66 -11.64 -11.19
CA PRO A 12 -1.60 -10.25 -10.79
C PRO A 12 -2.68 -9.90 -9.74
N SER A 13 -2.31 -9.12 -8.74
CA SER A 13 -3.25 -8.68 -7.71
C SER A 13 -4.27 -7.68 -8.25
N VAL A 14 -5.55 -8.06 -8.23
CA VAL A 14 -6.67 -7.18 -8.59
C VAL A 14 -6.83 -6.01 -7.62
N THR A 15 -6.57 -6.22 -6.33
CA THR A 15 -6.67 -5.15 -5.31
C THR A 15 -5.59 -4.08 -5.51
N LEU A 16 -4.37 -4.50 -5.84
CA LEU A 16 -3.27 -3.59 -6.15
C LEU A 16 -3.53 -2.80 -7.43
N ALA A 17 -4.07 -3.45 -8.46
CA ALA A 17 -4.44 -2.78 -9.71
C ALA A 17 -5.54 -1.72 -9.50
N ALA A 18 -6.55 -2.03 -8.69
CA ALA A 18 -7.62 -1.08 -8.35
C ALA A 18 -7.09 0.13 -7.58
N ALA A 19 -6.26 -0.08 -6.56
CA ALA A 19 -5.63 0.99 -5.78
C ALA A 19 -4.74 1.89 -6.66
N ALA A 20 -3.94 1.29 -7.55
CA ALA A 20 -3.10 2.04 -8.49
C ALA A 20 -3.93 2.92 -9.44
N LYS A 21 -5.06 2.40 -9.95
CA LYS A 21 -5.98 3.16 -10.81
C LYS A 21 -6.62 4.33 -10.06
N ALA A 22 -7.09 4.10 -8.82
CA ALA A 22 -7.66 5.17 -7.99
C ALA A 22 -6.64 6.29 -7.74
N LYS A 23 -5.40 5.94 -7.38
CA LYS A 23 -4.29 6.89 -7.20
C LYS A 23 -4.00 7.69 -8.46
N ALA A 24 -3.97 7.05 -9.63
CA ALA A 24 -3.74 7.71 -10.91
C ALA A 24 -4.88 8.67 -11.30
N LEU A 25 -6.13 8.34 -11.00
CA LEU A 25 -7.28 9.22 -11.25
C LEU A 25 -7.26 10.44 -10.33
N LYS A 26 -6.95 10.25 -9.03
CA LYS A 26 -6.78 11.35 -8.07
C LYS A 26 -5.65 12.30 -8.47
N ALA A 27 -4.51 11.76 -8.94
CA ALA A 27 -3.39 12.57 -9.44
C ALA A 27 -3.73 13.40 -10.69
N LYS A 28 -4.74 12.98 -11.47
CA LYS A 28 -5.28 13.74 -12.62
C LYS A 28 -6.31 14.80 -12.22
N GLY A 29 -6.47 15.07 -10.93
CA GLY A 29 -7.41 16.07 -10.40
C GLY A 29 -8.87 15.61 -10.39
N ARG A 30 -9.14 14.31 -10.56
CA ARG A 30 -10.50 13.78 -10.40
C ARG A 30 -10.81 13.58 -8.92
N ASP A 31 -12.04 13.88 -8.53
CA ASP A 31 -12.57 13.52 -7.22
C ASP A 31 -12.80 12.01 -7.16
N VAL A 32 -12.06 11.33 -6.28
CA VAL A 32 -12.03 9.87 -6.17
C VAL A 32 -12.03 9.48 -4.70
N LEU A 33 -13.09 8.80 -4.30
CA LEU A 33 -13.25 8.20 -2.98
C LEU A 33 -12.71 6.76 -3.02
N SER A 34 -11.56 6.54 -2.39
CA SER A 34 -10.86 5.26 -2.42
C SER A 34 -11.29 4.38 -1.24
N LEU A 35 -12.17 3.41 -1.49
CA LEU A 35 -12.62 2.43 -0.49
C LEU A 35 -11.87 1.08 -0.59
N THR A 36 -10.69 1.09 -1.23
CA THR A 36 -9.90 -0.12 -1.51
C THR A 36 -8.76 -0.34 -0.52
N VAL A 37 -8.51 0.63 0.36
CA VAL A 37 -7.42 0.61 1.34
C VAL A 37 -7.92 -0.07 2.61
N GLY A 38 -7.16 -1.06 3.11
CA GLY A 38 -7.51 -1.84 4.31
C GLY A 38 -6.80 -1.38 5.58
N GLU A 39 -6.07 -0.27 5.52
CA GLU A 39 -5.37 0.33 6.66
C GLU A 39 -6.13 1.58 7.16
N PRO A 40 -5.97 1.94 8.45
CA PRO A 40 -6.61 3.13 8.98
C PRO A 40 -6.00 4.43 8.45
N ASP A 41 -6.80 5.50 8.43
CA ASP A 41 -6.36 6.83 7.96
C ASP A 41 -5.48 7.60 8.97
N PHE A 42 -5.35 7.11 10.21
CA PHE A 42 -4.59 7.78 11.25
C PHE A 42 -3.11 7.39 11.25
N ALA A 43 -2.26 8.33 11.61
CA ALA A 43 -0.85 8.05 11.87
C ALA A 43 -0.70 7.14 13.11
N THR A 44 0.36 6.33 13.13
CA THR A 44 0.76 5.55 14.29
C THR A 44 0.86 6.45 15.53
N PRO A 45 0.32 6.06 16.70
CA PRO A 45 0.44 6.86 17.94
C PRO A 45 1.87 7.23 18.31
N GLU A 46 2.05 8.44 18.86
CA GLU A 46 3.37 9.02 19.19
C GLU A 46 4.16 8.15 20.16
N ASN A 47 3.50 7.58 21.18
CA ASN A 47 4.15 6.69 22.15
C ASN A 47 4.76 5.44 21.50
N ILE A 48 4.21 4.96 20.37
CA ILE A 48 4.76 3.82 19.62
C ILE A 48 5.93 4.28 18.76
N GLN A 49 5.84 5.46 18.15
CA GLN A 49 6.92 6.05 17.36
C GLN A 49 8.18 6.28 18.22
N GLU A 50 8.01 6.86 19.41
CA GLU A 50 9.12 7.13 20.34
C GLU A 50 9.79 5.84 20.82
N ALA A 51 9.00 4.81 21.17
CA ALA A 51 9.54 3.50 21.55
C ALA A 51 10.36 2.85 20.41
N ALA A 52 9.93 3.03 19.15
CA ALA A 52 10.67 2.53 17.99
C ALA A 52 11.98 3.29 17.77
N ILE A 53 12.00 4.62 17.98
CA ILE A 53 13.19 5.45 17.89
C ILE A 53 14.21 5.06 18.97
N GLU A 54 13.75 4.86 20.20
CA GLU A 54 14.60 4.43 21.32
C GLU A 54 15.27 3.09 21.05
N ALA A 55 14.54 2.11 20.52
CA ALA A 55 15.07 0.78 20.23
C ALA A 55 16.11 0.74 19.08
N ILE A 56 16.12 1.74 18.18
CA ILE A 56 17.08 1.85 17.09
C ILE A 56 18.40 2.49 17.54
N ARG A 57 18.38 3.32 18.59
CA ARG A 57 19.56 4.01 19.13
C ARG A 57 20.49 3.04 19.87
#